data_AF-A0A2M6WI80-F1
#
_entry.id   AF-A0A2M6WI80-F1
#
_cell.length_a   1.000
_cell.length_b   1.000
_cell.length_c   1.000
_cell.angle_alpha   90.00
_cell.angle_beta   90.00
_cell.angle_gamma   90.00
#
_symmetry.space_group_name_H-M   'P 1'
#
loop_
_entity.id
_entity.type
_entity.pdbx_description
1 polymer ?
#
loop_
_entity_poly.entity_id
_entity_poly.type
_entity_poly.pdbx_seq_one_letter_code
_entity_poly.pdbx_strand_id
1 'polypeptide(L)' 'MTKFLYIFPHPDDESFGPAQAIAKHIEEGDEVHLLTLTKGGGW' A
#
# COMPACT_ATOMS: atom_id res chain seq x y z
N MET A 1 16.98 1.32 -5.82
CA MET A 1 15.89 2.25 -5.47
C MET A 1 14.89 2.28 -6.60
N THR A 2 13.94 1.36 -6.52
CA THR A 2 12.75 1.26 -7.36
C THR A 2 11.62 2.04 -6.70
N LYS A 3 10.61 2.44 -7.47
CA LYS A 3 9.42 3.11 -6.95
C LYS A 3 8.19 2.23 -7.15
N PHE A 4 7.43 2.01 -6.08
CA PHE A 4 6.19 1.25 -6.09
C PHE A 4 5.00 2.14 -5.75
N LEU A 5 3.91 1.96 -6.50
CA LEU A 5 2.61 2.55 -6.19
C LEU A 5 1.60 1.41 -6.03
N TYR A 6 1.06 1.27 -4.81
CA TYR A 6 -0.05 0.37 -4.55
C TYR A 6 -1.36 1.16 -4.56
N ILE A 7 -2.35 0.64 -5.27
CA ILE A 7 -3.66 1.28 -5.43
C ILE A 7 -4.70 0.41 -4.73
N PHE A 8 -5.40 1.01 -3.77
CA PHE A 8 -6.41 0.35 -2.97
C PHE A 8 -7.73 1.10 -2.99
N PRO A 9 -8.88 0.42 -2.89
CA PRO A 9 -10.16 1.11 -2.86
C PRO A 9 -10.35 1.92 -1.57
N HIS A 10 -9.89 1.42 -0.42
CA HIS A 10 -10.02 2.09 0.88
C HIS A 10 -8.70 2.05 1.67
N PRO A 11 -8.54 2.92 2.68
CA PRO A 11 -7.48 2.74 3.69
C PRO A 11 -7.66 1.40 4.40
N ASP A 12 -6.56 0.82 4.86
CA ASP A 12 -6.44 -0.48 5.52
C ASP A 12 -6.43 -1.69 4.58
N ASP A 13 -6.88 -1.57 3.32
CA ASP A 13 -6.84 -2.66 2.34
C ASP A 13 -5.41 -3.16 2.07
N GLU A 14 -4.39 -2.29 2.22
CA GLU A 14 -2.99 -2.69 2.11
C GLU A 14 -2.57 -3.74 3.14
N SER A 15 -3.29 -3.81 4.26
CA SER A 15 -3.04 -4.75 5.34
C SER A 15 -3.51 -6.17 5.00
N PHE A 16 -4.39 -6.33 4.00
CA PHE A 16 -5.02 -7.61 3.66
C PHE A 16 -4.36 -8.28 2.45
N GLY A 17 -3.16 -8.84 2.68
CA GLY A 17 -2.44 -9.67 1.69
C GLY A 17 -1.13 -9.09 1.17
N PRO A 18 -1.07 -7.84 0.68
CA PRO A 18 0.16 -7.30 0.11
C PRO A 18 1.12 -6.73 1.17
N ALA A 19 0.71 -6.66 2.44
CA ALA A 19 1.48 -6.08 3.54
C ALA A 19 2.93 -6.62 3.61
N GLN A 20 3.12 -7.93 3.51
CA GLN A 20 4.45 -8.54 3.57
C GLN A 20 5.32 -8.16 2.36
N ALA A 21 4.73 -8.04 1.17
CA ALA A 21 5.46 -7.61 -0.02
C ALA A 21 5.86 -6.12 0.08
N ILE A 22 4.94 -5.27 0.58
CA ILE A 22 5.21 -3.85 0.85
C ILE A 22 6.37 -3.71 1.85
N ALA A 23 6.33 -4.44 2.96
CA ALA A 23 7.37 -4.41 3.98
C ALA A 23 8.74 -4.79 3.41
N LYS A 24 8.80 -5.85 2.59
CA LYS A 24 10.03 -6.27 1.93
C LYS A 24 10.63 -5.16 1.04
N HIS A 25 9.82 -4.47 0.25
CA HIS A 25 10.30 -3.35 -0.58
C HIS A 25 10.86 -2.19 0.26
N ILE A 26 10.20 -1.88 1.38
CA ILE A 26 10.70 -0.85 2.32
C ILE A 26 12.05 -1.29 2.91
N GLU A 27 12.20 -2.55 3.34
CA GLU A 27 13.46 -3.09 3.86
C GLU A 27 14.59 -3.10 2.82
N GLU A 28 14.27 -3.30 1.54
CA GLU A 28 15.21 -3.23 0.41
C GLU A 28 15.60 -1.77 0.03
N GLY A 29 14.99 -0.78 0.68
CA GLY A 29 15.26 0.64 0.44
C GLY A 29 14.56 1.23 -0.78
N ASP A 30 13.47 0.59 -1.23
CA ASP A 30 12.62 1.10 -2.29
C ASP A 30 11.64 2.15 -1.78
N GLU A 31 11.23 3.06 -2.65
CA GLU A 31 10.24 4.09 -2.34
C GLU A 31 8.84 3.54 -2.55
N VAL A 32 8.03 3.50 -1.50
CA VAL A 32 6.67 2.96 -1.53
C VAL A 32 5.65 4.06 -1.28
N HIS A 33 4.66 4.16 -2.17
CA HIS A 33 3.50 5.02 -2.02
C HIS A 33 2.21 4.21 -2.04
N LEU A 34 1.24 4.65 -1.25
CA LEU A 34 -0.12 4.11 -1.24
C LEU A 34 -1.07 5.16 -1.80
N LEU A 35 -1.95 4.74 -2.72
CA LEU A 35 -3.08 5.53 -3.19
C LEU A 35 -4.38 4.82 -2.82
N THR A 36 -5.16 5.43 -1.95
CA THR A 36 -6.51 4.99 -1.62
C THR A 36 -7.52 5.81 -2.40
N LEU A 37 -8.46 5.15 -3.07
CA LEU A 37 -9.43 5.82 -3.94
C LEU A 37 -10.55 6.50 -3.16
N THR A 38 -10.83 6.01 -1.96
CA THR A 38 -11.87 6.53 -1.07
C THR A 38 -11.36 6.57 0.38
N LYS A 39 -12.19 7.06 1.31
CA LYS A 39 -11.88 7.09 2.75
C LYS A 39 -12.34 5.85 3.53
N GLY A 40 -13.00 4.86 2.91
CA GLY A 40 -13.47 3.67 3.63
C GLY A 40 -14.70 3.83 4.53
N GLY A 41 -15.33 5.01 4.56
CA GLY A 41 -16.45 5.32 5.46
C GLY A 41 -17.82 4.84 4.95
N GLY A 42 -17.94 3.59 4.53
CA GLY A 42 -19.20 3.01 4.04
C GLY A 42 -20.31 3.00 5.10
N TRP A 43 -21.07 4.09 5.15
CA TRP A 43 -22.45 4.19 5.63
C TRP A 43 -23.22 5.07 4.65
#